data_AF-A0A2M8PLK8-F1
#
_entry.id   AF-A0A2M8PLK8-F1
#
_cell.length_a   1.000
_cell.length_b   1.000
_cell.length_c   1.000
_cell.angle_alpha   90.00
_cell.angle_beta   90.00
_cell.angle_gamma   90.00
#
_symmetry.space_group_name_H-M   'P 1'
#
loop_
_entity.id
_entity.type
_entity.pdbx_description
1 polymer ?
#
loop_
_entity_poly.entity_id
_entity_poly.type
_entity_poly.pdbx_seq_one_letter_code
_entity_poly.pdbx_strand_id
1 'polypeptide(L)'
;AGGFEYMKRGAVRFIDIMLVIAEPYFRSMQSAVKLKNLAEQLNIKHVYGVINKVRDEQDQRLVDDFFGSNHFKTIASLPFDERLSDARDPMGQSGKRVRLT
;
A
#
# COMPACT_ATOMS: atom_id res chain seq x y z
N ALA A 1 -4.02 -6.57 -14.96
CA ALA A 1 -4.65 -5.33 -15.45
C ALA A 1 -6.15 -5.51 -15.25
N GLY A 2 -6.82 -4.67 -14.46
CA GLY A 2 -8.25 -4.88 -14.13
C GLY A 2 -8.83 -4.14 -12.92
N GLY A 3 -8.08 -3.26 -12.24
CA GLY A 3 -8.61 -2.49 -11.09
C GLY A 3 -9.19 -1.12 -11.45
N PHE A 4 -8.54 -0.40 -12.37
CA PHE A 4 -8.89 0.99 -12.69
C PHE A 4 -9.93 1.16 -13.81
N GLU A 5 -10.24 0.09 -14.55
CA GLU A 5 -11.19 0.16 -15.67
C GLU A 5 -12.61 0.55 -15.24
N TYR A 6 -12.98 0.24 -14.00
CA TYR A 6 -14.29 0.55 -13.41
C TYR A 6 -14.35 1.96 -12.78
N MET A 7 -13.23 2.68 -12.68
CA MET A 7 -13.16 4.04 -12.11
C MET A 7 -13.43 5.15 -13.14
N LYS A 8 -14.09 4.84 -14.28
CA LYS A 8 -14.31 5.82 -15.35
C LYS A 8 -15.26 6.95 -14.91
N ARG A 9 -14.67 8.13 -14.70
CA ARG A 9 -15.20 9.51 -14.66
C ARG A 9 -16.33 9.86 -13.66
N GLY A 10 -17.12 8.89 -13.18
CA GLY A 10 -18.24 9.15 -12.28
C GLY A 10 -17.91 9.02 -10.79
N ALA A 11 -17.16 7.98 -10.39
CA ALA A 11 -16.97 7.62 -8.99
C ALA A 11 -15.80 8.34 -8.30
N VAL A 12 -14.75 8.66 -9.05
CA VAL A 12 -13.50 9.29 -8.56
C VAL A 12 -13.76 10.59 -7.81
N ARG A 13 -14.72 11.38 -8.27
CA ARG A 13 -15.14 12.66 -7.68
C ARG A 13 -15.76 12.53 -6.28
N PHE A 14 -16.05 11.31 -5.82
CA PHE A 14 -16.51 11.01 -4.46
C PHE A 14 -15.45 10.29 -3.62
N ILE A 15 -14.21 10.13 -4.12
CA ILE A 15 -13.13 9.49 -3.37
C ILE A 15 -12.41 10.57 -2.58
N ASP A 16 -12.61 10.57 -1.27
CA ASP A 16 -11.85 11.42 -0.35
C ASP A 16 -10.42 10.90 -0.20
N ILE A 17 -10.26 9.58 0.00
CA ILE A 17 -8.98 8.94 0.28
C ILE A 17 -8.84 7.65 -0.53
N MET A 18 -7.66 7.45 -1.13
CA MET A 18 -7.24 6.20 -1.76
C MET A 18 -6.05 5.60 -1.00
N LEU A 19 -6.20 4.36 -0.55
CA LEU A 19 -5.12 3.58 0.04
C LEU A 19 -4.55 2.63 -1.02
N VAL A 20 -3.24 2.69 -1.21
CA VAL A 20 -2.51 1.82 -2.13
C VAL A 20 -1.68 0.85 -1.29
N ILE A 21 -1.99 -0.44 -1.40
CA ILE A 21 -1.28 -1.48 -0.67
C ILE A 21 -0.11 -1.95 -1.54
N ALA A 22 1.09 -1.94 -0.96
CA ALA A 22 2.32 -2.44 -1.59
C ALA A 22 3.02 -3.44 -0.66
N GLU A 23 4.00 -4.16 -1.18
CA GLU A 23 4.89 -5.05 -0.44
C GLU A 23 6.34 -4.55 -0.61
N PRO A 24 7.28 -4.88 0.30
CA PRO A 24 8.66 -4.38 0.31
C PRO A 24 9.54 -5.00 -0.78
N TYR A 25 9.04 -5.09 -2.02
CA TYR A 25 9.81 -5.50 -3.19
C TYR A 25 9.53 -4.58 -4.37
N PHE A 26 10.56 -4.37 -5.20
CA PHE A 26 10.60 -3.32 -6.22
C PHE A 26 9.37 -3.28 -7.13
N ARG A 27 8.95 -4.41 -7.69
CA ARG A 27 7.80 -4.45 -8.62
C ARG A 27 6.48 -4.04 -7.96
N SER A 28 6.29 -4.33 -6.67
CA SER A 28 5.09 -3.92 -5.94
C SER A 28 5.11 -2.41 -5.68
N MET A 29 6.24 -1.91 -5.16
CA MET A 29 6.40 -0.48 -4.89
C MET A 29 6.31 0.37 -6.16
N GLN A 30 6.90 -0.10 -7.27
CA GLN A 30 6.80 0.58 -8.56
C GLN A 30 5.35 0.63 -9.07
N SER A 31 4.60 -0.46 -8.90
CA SER A 31 3.16 -0.50 -9.23
C SER A 31 2.38 0.51 -8.39
N ALA A 32 2.71 0.62 -7.10
CA ALA A 32 2.07 1.55 -6.18
C ALA A 32 2.30 3.02 -6.60
N VAL A 33 3.53 3.38 -7.01
CA VAL A 33 3.83 4.72 -7.54
C VAL A 33 3.03 5.02 -8.81
N LYS A 34 2.92 4.05 -9.74
CA LYS A 34 2.09 4.21 -10.94
C LYS A 34 0.62 4.47 -10.60
N LEU A 35 0.08 3.77 -9.60
CA LEU A 35 -1.29 3.98 -9.12
C LEU A 35 -1.46 5.35 -8.46
N LYS A 36 -0.48 5.78 -7.65
CA LYS A 36 -0.46 7.13 -7.06
C LYS A 36 -0.51 8.22 -8.13
N ASN A 37 0.34 8.12 -9.15
CA ASN A 37 0.37 9.10 -10.24
C ASN A 37 -0.95 9.11 -11.04
N LEU A 38 -1.55 7.95 -11.27
CA LEU A 38 -2.84 7.86 -11.94
C LEU A 38 -3.98 8.46 -11.09
N ALA A 39 -3.97 8.21 -9.78
CA ALA A 39 -4.93 8.79 -8.85
C ALA A 39 -4.85 10.33 -8.82
N GLU A 40 -3.63 10.88 -8.84
CA GLU A 40 -3.40 12.33 -8.94
C GLU A 40 -3.93 12.92 -10.24
N GLN A 41 -3.69 12.25 -11.38
CA GLN A 41 -4.25 12.64 -12.68
C GLN A 41 -5.78 12.66 -12.68
N LEU A 42 -6.40 11.84 -11.82
CA LEU A 42 -7.84 11.80 -11.64
C LEU A 42 -8.35 12.77 -10.55
N ASN A 43 -7.50 13.64 -10.00
CA ASN A 43 -7.82 14.59 -8.94
C ASN A 43 -8.27 13.96 -7.61
N ILE A 44 -7.80 12.75 -7.30
CA ILE A 44 -7.99 12.18 -5.96
C ILE A 44 -7.06 12.94 -5.00
N LYS A 45 -7.65 13.61 -4.00
CA LYS A 45 -6.92 14.55 -3.13
C LYS A 45 -5.94 13.89 -2.18
N HIS A 46 -6.28 12.70 -1.69
CA HIS A 46 -5.51 12.04 -0.65
C HIS A 46 -5.19 10.61 -1.09
N VAL A 47 -3.90 10.35 -1.35
CA VAL A 47 -3.40 9.03 -1.73
C VAL A 47 -2.30 8.64 -0.76
N TYR A 48 -2.46 7.49 -0.10
CA TYR A 48 -1.51 7.01 0.90
C TYR A 48 -1.09 5.57 0.65
N GLY A 49 0.18 5.27 0.91
CA GLY A 49 0.73 3.92 0.88
C GLY A 49 0.50 3.17 2.19
N VAL A 50 0.14 1.90 2.09
CA VAL A 50 0.15 0.94 3.20
C VAL A 50 1.04 -0.23 2.81
N ILE A 51 2.04 -0.52 3.64
CA ILE A 51 3.09 -1.46 3.26
C ILE A 51 2.87 -2.77 3.98
N ASN A 52 2.43 -3.77 3.25
CA ASN A 52 2.17 -5.09 3.78
C ASN A 52 3.42 -5.96 3.76
N LYS A 53 3.49 -6.94 4.67
CA LYS A 53 4.52 -7.98 4.73
C LYS A 53 5.94 -7.46 4.96
N VAL A 54 6.11 -6.40 5.76
CA VAL A 54 7.45 -5.97 6.20
C VAL A 54 8.05 -7.01 7.13
N ARG A 55 9.20 -7.59 6.78
CA ARG A 55 9.82 -8.69 7.55
C ARG A 55 10.75 -8.18 8.63
N ASP A 56 11.50 -7.13 8.33
CA ASP A 56 12.55 -6.60 9.17
C ASP A 56 12.81 -5.10 8.91
N GLU A 57 13.82 -4.55 9.56
CA GLU A 57 14.23 -3.17 9.37
C GLU A 57 14.84 -2.88 7.99
N GLN A 58 15.38 -3.89 7.30
CA GLN A 58 15.93 -3.71 5.96
C GLN A 58 14.79 -3.47 4.97
N ASP A 59 13.71 -4.24 5.07
CA ASP A 59 12.48 -3.99 4.31
C ASP A 59 11.94 -2.58 4.58
N GLN A 60 11.91 -2.16 5.85
CA GLN A 60 11.43 -0.82 6.21
C GLN A 60 12.31 0.28 5.62
N ARG A 61 13.64 0.14 5.66
CA ARG A 61 14.58 1.09 5.03
C ARG A 61 14.37 1.18 3.52
N LEU A 62 14.24 0.04 2.83
CA LEU A 62 13.99 0.01 1.39
C LEU A 62 12.70 0.74 1.01
N VAL A 63 11.66 0.55 1.82
CA VAL A 63 10.36 1.20 1.66
C VAL A 63 10.48 2.72 1.87
N ASP A 64 11.13 3.14 2.95
CA ASP A 64 11.29 4.56 3.30
C ASP A 64 12.11 5.29 2.22
N ASP A 65 13.23 4.71 1.78
CA ASP A 65 14.09 5.25 0.73
C ASP A 65 13.35 5.36 -0.61
N PHE A 66 12.67 4.28 -1.01
CA PHE A 66 11.99 4.22 -2.31
C PHE A 66 10.81 5.18 -2.36
N PHE A 67 9.92 5.16 -1.37
CA PHE A 67 8.74 6.02 -1.39
C PHE A 67 9.05 7.47 -1.04
N GLY A 68 10.06 7.72 -0.20
CA GLY A 68 10.60 9.05 0.04
C GLY A 68 11.09 9.70 -1.26
N SER A 69 11.90 8.98 -2.03
CA SER A 69 12.40 9.46 -3.34
C SER A 69 11.30 9.67 -4.38
N ASN A 70 10.17 8.97 -4.25
CA ASN A 70 9.02 9.07 -5.15
C ASN A 70 7.91 10.00 -4.62
N HIS A 71 8.15 10.73 -3.52
CA HIS A 71 7.16 11.62 -2.88
C HIS A 71 5.82 10.93 -2.60
N PHE A 72 5.87 9.65 -2.21
CA PHE A 72 4.67 8.88 -1.90
C PHE A 72 4.57 8.66 -0.39
N LYS A 73 3.63 9.37 0.25
CA LYS A 73 3.41 9.25 1.69
C LYS A 73 2.85 7.88 2.07
N THR A 74 3.57 7.14 2.91
CA THR A 74 3.07 5.94 3.59
C THR A 74 2.48 6.34 4.95
N ILE A 75 1.44 5.62 5.41
CA ILE A 75 0.78 5.89 6.70
C ILE A 75 0.88 4.72 7.68
N ALA A 76 1.22 3.53 7.17
CA ALA A 76 1.39 2.35 7.99
C ALA A 76 2.24 1.30 7.29
N SER A 77 2.91 0.47 8.09
CA SER A 77 3.45 -0.81 7.68
C SER A 77 2.90 -1.96 8.54
N LEU A 78 2.54 -3.05 7.87
CA LEU A 78 2.07 -4.28 8.47
C LEU A 78 3.21 -5.29 8.44
N PRO A 79 3.57 -5.87 9.59
CA PRO A 79 4.61 -6.87 9.65
C PRO A 79 4.16 -8.15 8.92
N PHE A 80 5.11 -8.86 8.33
CA PHE A 80 4.86 -10.19 7.78
C PHE A 80 4.51 -11.17 8.90
N ASP A 81 3.39 -11.87 8.77
CA ASP A 81 2.98 -12.94 9.69
C ASP A 81 2.82 -14.26 8.92
N GLU A 82 3.66 -15.24 9.26
CA GLU A 82 3.66 -16.56 8.62
C GLU A 82 2.35 -17.31 8.89
N ARG A 83 1.67 -17.04 10.01
CA ARG A 83 0.42 -17.69 10.37
C ARG A 83 -0.70 -17.38 9.39
N LEU A 84 -0.70 -16.16 8.83
CA LEU A 84 -1.68 -15.73 7.84
C LEU A 84 -1.57 -16.46 6.50
N SER A 85 -0.50 -17.24 6.28
CA SER A 85 -0.39 -18.12 5.11
C SER A 85 -1.00 -19.51 5.31
N ASP A 86 -1.34 -19.89 6.55
CA ASP A 86 -2.06 -21.13 6.84
C ASP A 86 -3.57 -20.89 6.72
N ALA A 87 -4.22 -21.56 5.76
CA ALA A 87 -5.64 -21.41 5.44
C ALA A 87 -6.59 -21.79 6.60
N ARG A 88 -6.06 -22.35 7.70
CA ARG A 88 -6.81 -22.76 8.89
C ARG A 88 -6.86 -21.71 10.01
N ASP A 89 -6.22 -20.55 9.83
CA ASP A 89 -6.25 -19.49 10.84
C ASP A 89 -7.67 -18.85 10.94
N PRO A 90 -8.39 -19.01 12.07
CA PRO A 90 -9.71 -18.45 12.25
C PRO A 90 -9.61 -16.94 12.46
N MET A 91 -9.68 -16.20 11.36
CA MET A 91 -9.74 -14.73 11.31
C MET A 91 -8.59 -14.01 12.03
N GLY A 92 -7.45 -13.89 11.34
CA GLY A 92 -6.66 -12.65 11.31
C GLY A 92 -6.13 -12.11 12.65
N GLN A 93 -6.01 -12.93 13.69
CA GLN A 93 -5.42 -12.51 14.95
C GLN A 93 -3.89 -12.52 14.84
N SER A 94 -3.35 -11.56 14.07
CA SER A 94 -1.92 -11.32 14.09
C SER A 94 -1.53 -10.65 15.40
N GLY A 95 -0.73 -11.35 16.22
CA GLY A 95 -0.12 -10.77 17.42
C GLY A 95 1.00 -9.77 17.11
N LYS A 96 1.30 -9.52 15.83
CA LYS A 96 2.35 -8.60 15.41
C LYS A 96 1.77 -7.18 15.26
N ARG A 97 2.46 -6.20 15.86
CA ARG A 97 2.00 -4.81 15.90
C ARG A 97 2.19 -4.12 14.55
N VAL A 98 1.13 -3.44 14.09
CA VAL A 98 1.20 -2.48 12.98
C VAL A 98 2.03 -1.26 13.41
N ARG A 99 2.89 -0.79 12.51
CA ARG A 99 3.65 0.46 12.67
C ARG A 99 2.90 1.57 11.94
N LEU A 100 2.65 2.67 12.64
CA LEU A 100 2.14 3.92 12.04
C LEU A 100 3.32 4.84 11.73
N THR A 101 3.21 5.59 10.63
CA THR A 101 4.24 6.53 10.15
C THR A 101 3.84 7.98 10.37
#